data_AF-A0A973IHY2-F1
#
_entry.id   AF-A0A973IHY2-F1
#
_cell.length_a   1.000
_cell.length_b   1.000
_cell.length_c   1.000
_cell.angle_alpha   90.00
_cell.angle_beta   90.00
_cell.angle_gamma   90.00
#
_symmetry.space_group_name_H-M   'P 1'
#
loop_
_entity.id
_entity.type
_entity.pdbx_description
1 polymer ?
#
loop_
_entity_poly.entity_id
_entity_poly.type
_entity_poly.pdbx_seq_one_letter_code
_entity_poly.pdbx_strand_id
1 'polypeptide(L)'
;MVRRLKDDELHGKQGKHDAPGGGWQSVQATESHFLREKVALKGNGLMLKINHPDGGFECPSCAWPNPAKPGPAEFCENGAKAVAWEATAARTTPEFFASHTVSELLDWSDHALEKQGRLTHPMRYNPATDNEPYMKDYQVDTGGKDLMVLDVLEQLKA
;
A
#
# COMPACT_ATOMS: atom_id res chain seq x y z
N MET A 1 18.04 38.63 -9.87
CA MET A 1 18.30 38.81 -8.43
C MET A 1 17.52 37.74 -7.68
N VAL A 2 18.19 36.75 -7.09
CA VAL A 2 17.50 35.64 -6.38
C VAL A 2 17.26 36.06 -4.94
N ARG A 3 16.00 36.19 -4.53
CA ARG A 3 15.61 36.47 -3.14
C ARG A 3 15.93 35.23 -2.31
N ARG A 4 16.86 35.33 -1.37
CA ARG A 4 17.10 34.28 -0.37
C ARG A 4 15.94 34.32 0.62
N LEU A 5 15.12 33.28 0.63
CA LEU A 5 14.05 33.09 1.62
C LEU A 5 14.68 32.86 3.00
N LYS A 6 14.06 33.39 4.05
CA LYS A 6 14.47 33.13 5.43
C LYS A 6 14.06 31.71 5.84
N ASP A 7 14.75 31.12 6.82
CA ASP A 7 14.46 29.75 7.30
C ASP A 7 13.01 29.57 7.74
N ASP A 8 12.42 30.58 8.35
CA ASP A 8 11.02 30.56 8.77
C ASP A 8 10.02 30.63 7.60
N GLU A 9 10.43 31.22 6.48
CA GLU A 9 9.67 31.22 5.23
C GLU A 9 9.79 29.87 4.50
N LEU A 10 10.86 29.10 4.75
CA LEU A 10 11.13 27.79 4.15
C LEU A 10 10.58 26.62 4.97
N HIS A 11 10.64 26.71 6.30
CA HIS A 11 10.38 25.60 7.21
C HIS A 11 9.16 25.84 8.13
N GLY A 12 8.50 26.99 8.03
CA GLY A 12 7.43 27.40 8.93
C GLY A 12 7.92 27.76 10.33
N LYS A 13 7.02 28.20 11.20
CA LYS A 13 7.31 28.47 12.63
C LYS A 13 6.45 27.55 13.48
N GLN A 14 7.08 26.82 14.41
CA GLN A 14 6.37 26.28 15.57
C GLN A 14 6.36 27.33 16.68
N GLY A 15 5.17 27.83 16.98
CA GLY A 15 4.90 28.69 18.12
C GLY A 15 4.97 27.92 19.44
N LYS A 16 4.95 28.67 20.54
CA LYS A 16 5.05 28.16 21.92
C LYS A 16 3.90 27.21 22.32
N HIS A 17 2.85 27.12 21.50
CA HIS A 17 1.65 26.30 21.72
C HIS A 17 1.43 25.26 20.62
N ASP A 18 2.32 25.16 19.64
CA ASP A 18 2.19 24.18 18.58
C ASP A 18 2.66 22.81 19.08
N ALA A 19 1.90 21.77 18.73
CA ALA A 19 2.32 20.40 19.01
C ALA A 19 3.61 20.08 18.24
N PRO A 20 4.56 19.35 18.86
CA PRO A 20 5.74 18.87 18.15
C PRO A 20 5.31 18.00 16.95
N GLY A 21 6.01 18.10 15.82
CA GLY A 21 5.70 17.32 14.61
C GLY A 21 5.91 15.81 14.78
N GLY A 22 6.44 15.38 15.92
CA GLY A 22 6.65 13.99 16.31
C GLY A 22 6.45 13.80 17.83
N GLY A 23 6.53 12.56 18.28
CA GLY A 23 6.37 12.19 19.70
C GLY A 23 5.02 11.55 20.00
N TRP A 24 4.66 11.51 21.28
CA TRP A 24 3.53 10.69 21.75
C TRP A 24 2.18 11.06 21.13
N GLN A 25 1.93 12.35 20.88
CA GLN A 25 0.71 12.79 20.21
C GLN A 25 0.60 12.27 18.77
N SER A 26 1.72 12.19 18.04
CA SER A 26 1.76 11.62 16.69
C SER A 26 1.54 10.10 16.71
N VAL A 27 2.04 9.42 17.74
CA VAL A 27 1.77 7.98 17.96
C VAL A 27 0.28 7.77 18.24
N GLN A 28 -0.33 8.59 19.11
CA GLN A 28 -1.77 8.53 19.39
C GLN A 28 -2.62 8.80 18.14
N ALA A 29 -2.23 9.79 17.33
CA ALA A 29 -2.91 10.08 16.06
C ALA A 29 -2.83 8.88 15.10
N THR A 30 -1.68 8.22 15.03
CA THR A 30 -1.46 7.02 14.23
C THR A 30 -2.39 5.87 14.64
N GLU A 31 -2.60 5.67 15.94
CA GLU A 31 -3.47 4.60 16.46
C GLU A 31 -4.92 4.75 15.97
N SER A 32 -5.42 5.98 15.80
CA SER A 32 -6.76 6.21 15.26
C SER A 32 -6.94 5.62 13.85
N HIS A 33 -5.89 5.65 13.02
CA HIS A 33 -5.89 5.02 11.71
C HIS A 33 -5.88 3.51 11.82
N PHE A 34 -5.10 2.93 12.73
CA PHE A 34 -5.05 1.47 12.90
C PHE A 34 -6.37 0.89 13.39
N LEU A 35 -7.06 1.60 14.28
CA LEU A 35 -8.41 1.25 14.70
C LEU A 35 -9.40 1.33 13.53
N ARG A 36 -9.34 2.41 12.74
CA ARG A 36 -10.19 2.60 11.55
C ARG A 36 -9.97 1.51 10.49
N GLU A 37 -8.73 1.10 10.30
CA GLU A 37 -8.33 0.02 9.38
C GLU A 37 -8.54 -1.39 9.98
N LYS A 38 -8.96 -1.50 11.26
CA LYS A 38 -9.15 -2.76 11.99
C LYS A 38 -7.89 -3.61 12.08
N VAL A 39 -6.73 -2.96 12.19
CA VAL A 39 -5.42 -3.62 12.25
C VAL A 39 -4.64 -3.30 13.54
N ALA A 40 -5.23 -2.67 14.55
CA ALA A 40 -4.53 -2.24 15.77
C ALA A 40 -3.52 -3.26 16.35
N LEU A 41 -3.89 -4.54 16.50
CA LEU A 41 -2.96 -5.55 17.00
C LEU A 41 -1.81 -5.87 16.03
N LYS A 42 -2.15 -6.22 14.79
CA LYS A 42 -1.17 -6.60 13.76
C LYS A 42 -0.29 -5.42 13.35
N GLY A 43 -0.90 -4.27 13.12
CA GLY A 43 -0.27 -3.00 12.79
C GLY A 43 0.75 -2.61 13.85
N ASN A 44 0.37 -2.55 15.14
CA ASN A 44 1.32 -2.22 16.20
C ASN A 44 2.46 -3.24 16.31
N GLY A 45 2.19 -4.53 16.12
CA GLY A 45 3.25 -5.55 16.05
C GLY A 45 4.23 -5.33 14.89
N LEU A 46 3.77 -4.83 13.75
CA LEU A 46 4.63 -4.44 12.62
C LEU A 46 5.40 -3.15 12.92
N MET A 47 4.78 -2.17 13.59
CA MET A 47 5.43 -0.89 13.92
C MET A 47 6.59 -1.03 14.91
N LEU A 48 6.61 -2.07 15.73
CA LEU A 48 7.75 -2.39 16.61
C LEU A 48 8.98 -2.91 15.84
N LYS A 49 8.81 -3.24 14.55
CA LYS A 49 9.84 -3.84 13.69
C LYS A 49 10.23 -2.96 12.51
N ILE A 50 9.46 -1.90 12.25
CA ILE A 50 9.69 -1.05 11.10
C ILE A 50 10.97 -0.25 11.29
N ASN A 51 11.83 -0.21 10.28
CA ASN A 51 13.09 0.51 10.27
C ASN A 51 14.07 0.10 11.40
N HIS A 52 13.89 -1.10 11.97
CA HIS A 52 14.82 -1.70 12.94
C HIS A 52 15.69 -2.77 12.28
N PRO A 53 16.98 -2.88 12.67
CA PRO A 53 17.82 -4.02 12.29
C PRO A 53 17.27 -5.32 12.91
N ASP A 54 17.84 -6.46 12.50
CA ASP A 54 17.56 -7.79 13.08
C ASP A 54 16.13 -8.31 12.88
N GLY A 55 15.72 -8.46 11.61
CA GLY A 55 14.44 -9.07 11.24
C GLY A 55 13.26 -8.08 11.18
N GLY A 56 13.58 -6.79 11.15
CA GLY A 56 12.66 -5.72 10.78
C GLY A 56 12.44 -5.59 9.27
N PHE A 57 11.74 -4.52 8.87
CA PHE A 57 11.50 -4.20 7.47
C PHE A 57 11.56 -2.69 7.23
N GLU A 58 11.90 -2.31 6.00
CA GLU A 58 11.95 -0.91 5.58
C GLU A 58 10.54 -0.36 5.37
N CYS A 59 10.29 0.83 5.92
CA CYS A 59 9.03 1.53 5.74
C CYS A 59 8.81 1.85 4.24
N PRO A 60 7.70 1.39 3.64
CA PRO A 60 7.47 1.52 2.20
C PRO A 60 7.21 2.96 1.73
N SER A 61 6.99 3.90 2.66
CA SER A 61 6.70 5.31 2.37
C SER A 61 7.65 6.29 3.04
N CYS A 62 8.80 5.83 3.55
CA CYS A 62 9.78 6.71 4.20
C CYS A 62 10.59 7.49 3.17
N ALA A 63 10.77 8.79 3.41
CA ALA A 63 11.66 9.64 2.63
C ALA A 63 13.05 9.82 3.28
N TRP A 64 13.26 9.28 4.49
CA TRP A 64 14.46 9.53 5.29
C TRP A 64 15.23 8.23 5.54
N PRO A 65 16.58 8.30 5.57
CA PRO A 65 17.42 7.15 5.88
C PRO A 65 17.26 6.73 7.35
N ASN A 66 17.35 5.42 7.59
CA ASN A 66 17.28 4.89 8.94
C ASN A 66 18.51 5.31 9.77
N PRO A 67 18.33 5.67 11.05
CA PRO A 67 19.45 6.03 11.91
C PRO A 67 20.32 4.81 12.23
N ALA A 68 21.62 5.03 12.46
CA ALA A 68 22.54 3.97 12.87
C ALA A 68 22.18 3.34 14.24
N LYS A 69 21.43 4.07 15.07
CA LYS A 69 20.88 3.59 16.34
C LYS A 69 19.39 3.96 16.39
N PRO A 70 18.50 3.04 16.04
CA PRO A 70 17.06 3.31 16.04
C PRO A 70 16.52 3.46 17.46
N GLY A 71 15.65 4.43 17.64
CA GLY A 71 14.80 4.58 18.82
C GLY A 71 13.58 3.66 18.79
N PRO A 72 12.64 3.82 19.73
CA PRO A 72 11.47 2.94 19.83
C PRO A 72 10.44 3.08 18.71
N ALA A 73 10.42 4.23 18.02
CA ALA A 73 9.46 4.53 16.95
C ALA A 73 10.17 5.24 15.80
N GLU A 74 10.58 4.47 14.80
CA GLU A 74 11.31 4.94 13.63
C GLU A 74 10.39 5.08 12.41
N PHE A 75 9.30 5.82 12.54
CA PHE A 75 8.34 6.00 11.44
C PHE A 75 7.57 7.31 11.58
N CYS A 76 7.08 7.82 10.45
CA CYS A 76 6.14 8.93 10.41
C CYS A 76 4.69 8.43 10.27
N GLU A 77 3.72 9.34 10.42
CA GLU A 77 2.29 9.00 10.29
C GLU A 77 1.95 8.40 8.92
N ASN A 78 2.54 8.93 7.83
CA ASN A 78 2.33 8.38 6.48
C ASN A 78 2.94 6.98 6.32
N GLY A 79 4.07 6.73 7.00
CA GLY A 79 4.68 5.42 7.19
C GLY A 79 3.70 4.43 7.78
N ALA A 80 3.13 4.81 8.92
CA ALA A 80 2.20 3.96 9.63
C ALA A 80 0.89 3.75 8.83
N LYS A 81 0.32 4.79 8.21
CA LYS A 81 -0.87 4.66 7.35
C LYS A 81 -0.65 3.67 6.20
N ALA A 82 0.51 3.73 5.54
CA ALA A 82 0.86 2.78 4.48
C ALA A 82 0.91 1.34 5.02
N VAL A 83 1.57 1.14 6.17
CA VAL A 83 1.57 -0.18 6.84
C VAL A 83 0.17 -0.64 7.20
N ALA A 84 -0.72 0.25 7.65
CA ALA A 84 -2.10 -0.10 7.97
C ALA A 84 -2.86 -0.62 6.74
N TRP A 85 -2.68 0.04 5.59
CA TRP A 85 -3.28 -0.37 4.32
C TRP A 85 -2.71 -1.68 3.78
N GLU A 86 -1.42 -1.97 4.01
CA GLU A 86 -0.85 -3.28 3.66
C GLU A 86 -1.26 -4.38 4.65
N ALA A 87 -1.45 -4.04 5.92
CA ALA A 87 -1.73 -5.02 6.97
C ALA A 87 -3.18 -5.55 6.94
N THR A 88 -4.09 -4.83 6.26
CA THR A 88 -5.53 -5.15 6.18
C THR A 88 -5.82 -6.57 5.67
N ALA A 89 -6.92 -7.13 6.15
CA ALA A 89 -7.45 -8.40 5.68
C ALA A 89 -8.43 -8.25 4.50
N ALA A 90 -8.77 -7.01 4.11
CA ALA A 90 -9.65 -6.75 2.96
C ALA A 90 -9.06 -7.32 1.67
N ARG A 91 -9.90 -7.97 0.86
CA ARG A 91 -9.50 -8.64 -0.38
C ARG A 91 -10.56 -8.42 -1.43
N THR A 92 -10.10 -8.05 -2.63
CA THR A 92 -10.94 -7.87 -3.80
C THR A 92 -10.88 -9.16 -4.61
N THR A 93 -11.98 -9.91 -4.59
CA THR A 93 -12.12 -11.21 -5.27
C THR A 93 -12.87 -11.06 -6.59
N PRO A 94 -12.92 -12.10 -7.45
CA PRO A 94 -13.67 -12.03 -8.71
C PRO A 94 -15.15 -11.67 -8.51
N GLU A 95 -15.76 -12.06 -7.39
CA GLU A 95 -17.15 -11.76 -7.05
C GLU A 95 -17.42 -10.25 -6.93
N PHE A 96 -16.41 -9.45 -6.53
CA PHE A 96 -16.52 -7.99 -6.53
C PHE A 96 -16.73 -7.45 -7.94
N PHE A 97 -15.96 -7.93 -8.91
CA PHE A 97 -16.10 -7.51 -10.31
C PHE A 97 -17.25 -8.18 -11.05
N ALA A 98 -17.85 -9.24 -10.47
CA ALA A 98 -19.13 -9.77 -10.93
C ALA A 98 -20.32 -8.89 -10.48
N SER A 99 -20.11 -8.03 -9.47
CA SER A 99 -21.13 -7.14 -8.92
C SER A 99 -20.94 -5.66 -9.27
N HIS A 100 -19.79 -5.28 -9.82
CA HIS A 100 -19.46 -3.90 -10.23
C HIS A 100 -18.85 -3.85 -11.62
N THR A 101 -19.36 -2.94 -12.48
CA THR A 101 -18.75 -2.69 -13.80
C THR A 101 -17.47 -1.89 -13.65
N VAL A 102 -16.55 -1.96 -14.62
CA VAL A 102 -15.35 -1.11 -14.57
C VAL A 102 -15.72 0.36 -14.75
N SER A 103 -16.69 0.65 -15.62
CA SER A 103 -17.19 2.02 -15.82
C SER A 103 -17.81 2.63 -14.56
N GLU A 104 -18.51 1.85 -13.73
CA GLU A 104 -18.99 2.31 -12.41
C GLU A 104 -17.82 2.65 -11.49
N LEU A 105 -16.82 1.78 -11.43
CA LEU A 105 -15.66 1.94 -10.54
C LEU A 105 -14.79 3.15 -10.92
N LEU A 106 -14.83 3.62 -12.17
CA LEU A 106 -14.13 4.83 -12.60
C LEU A 106 -14.66 6.11 -11.94
N ASP A 107 -15.92 6.11 -11.49
CA ASP A 107 -16.52 7.24 -10.78
C ASP A 107 -16.23 7.20 -9.27
N TRP A 108 -15.64 6.12 -8.77
CA TRP A 108 -15.29 6.00 -7.36
C TRP A 108 -14.00 6.75 -7.06
N SER A 109 -13.90 7.30 -5.85
CA SER A 109 -12.64 7.89 -5.39
C SER A 109 -11.56 6.81 -5.19
N ASP A 110 -10.29 7.17 -5.41
CA ASP A 110 -9.14 6.29 -5.13
C ASP A 110 -9.19 5.66 -3.75
N HIS A 111 -9.58 6.42 -2.72
CA HIS A 111 -9.70 5.90 -1.36
C HIS A 111 -10.78 4.82 -1.24
N ALA A 112 -11.89 4.94 -1.96
CA ALA A 112 -12.96 3.94 -1.97
C ALA A 112 -12.55 2.67 -2.71
N LEU A 113 -11.76 2.81 -3.79
CA LEU A 113 -11.18 1.69 -4.53
C LEU A 113 -10.15 0.94 -3.68
N GLU A 114 -9.19 1.66 -3.08
CA GLU A 114 -8.16 1.05 -2.21
C GLU A 114 -8.76 0.32 -1.01
N LYS A 115 -9.91 0.81 -0.50
CA LYS A 115 -10.62 0.19 0.62
C LYS A 115 -11.16 -1.21 0.33
N GLN A 116 -11.32 -1.61 -0.93
CA GLN A 116 -11.73 -2.97 -1.30
C GLN A 116 -10.61 -3.99 -1.01
N GLY A 117 -9.37 -3.51 -0.91
CA GLY A 117 -8.21 -4.31 -0.58
C GLY A 117 -7.56 -4.97 -1.80
N ARG A 118 -6.60 -5.85 -1.54
CA ARG A 118 -5.73 -6.41 -2.59
C ARG A 118 -6.48 -7.39 -3.49
N LEU A 119 -6.20 -7.33 -4.79
CA LEU A 119 -6.66 -8.33 -5.75
C LEU A 119 -6.16 -9.71 -5.35
N THR A 120 -7.04 -10.70 -5.38
CA THR A 120 -6.70 -12.09 -5.05
C THR A 120 -6.38 -12.95 -6.25
N HIS A 121 -6.83 -12.52 -7.43
CA HIS A 121 -6.62 -13.20 -8.69
C HIS A 121 -6.05 -12.18 -9.69
N PRO A 122 -5.19 -12.60 -10.62
CA PRO A 122 -4.88 -11.74 -11.74
C PRO A 122 -6.17 -11.53 -12.56
N MET A 123 -6.31 -10.37 -13.21
CA MET A 123 -7.56 -9.98 -13.89
C MET A 123 -7.22 -9.35 -15.25
N ARG A 124 -8.11 -9.50 -16.25
CA ARG A 124 -8.00 -8.83 -17.54
C ARG A 124 -9.30 -8.11 -17.88
N TYR A 125 -9.25 -6.81 -18.11
CA TYR A 125 -10.41 -6.04 -18.55
C TYR A 125 -10.87 -6.43 -19.96
N ASN A 126 -12.18 -6.63 -20.13
CA ASN A 126 -12.83 -6.84 -21.42
C ASN A 126 -13.73 -5.64 -21.77
N PRO A 127 -13.33 -4.77 -22.71
CA PRO A 127 -14.10 -3.57 -23.05
C PRO A 127 -15.42 -3.86 -23.79
N ALA A 128 -15.62 -5.07 -24.32
CA ALA A 128 -16.85 -5.41 -25.03
C ALA A 128 -18.03 -5.67 -24.08
N THR A 129 -17.75 -6.13 -22.86
CA THR A 129 -18.77 -6.49 -21.87
C THR A 129 -18.85 -5.50 -20.72
N ASP A 130 -17.80 -4.70 -20.48
CA ASP A 130 -17.68 -3.75 -19.35
C ASP A 130 -17.99 -4.39 -17.96
N ASN A 131 -18.01 -5.73 -17.94
CA ASN A 131 -18.36 -6.61 -16.85
C ASN A 131 -17.55 -7.89 -16.97
N GLU A 132 -17.22 -8.47 -15.81
CA GLU A 132 -16.37 -9.65 -15.63
C GLU A 132 -14.99 -9.55 -16.32
N PRO A 133 -13.93 -9.17 -15.58
CA PRO A 133 -12.59 -9.52 -15.99
C PRO A 133 -12.45 -11.04 -15.90
N TYR A 134 -12.48 -11.74 -17.02
CA TYR A 134 -12.27 -13.19 -17.02
C TYR A 134 -10.77 -13.50 -17.00
N MET A 135 -10.34 -14.29 -16.01
CA MET A 135 -9.05 -14.97 -16.03
C MET A 135 -9.26 -16.41 -16.45
N LYS A 136 -8.54 -16.88 -17.46
CA LYS A 136 -8.45 -18.31 -17.77
C LYS A 136 -7.17 -18.84 -17.14
N ASP A 137 -7.31 -19.82 -16.27
CA ASP A 137 -6.19 -20.65 -15.87
C ASP A 137 -5.85 -21.59 -17.02
N TYR A 138 -4.56 -21.65 -17.36
CA TYR A 138 -4.05 -22.55 -18.37
C TYR A 138 -3.13 -23.56 -17.70
N GLN A 139 -3.47 -24.84 -17.84
CA GLN A 139 -2.59 -25.95 -17.50
C GLN A 139 -1.82 -26.33 -18.77
N VAL A 140 -0.49 -26.23 -18.71
CA VAL A 140 0.39 -26.59 -19.83
C VAL A 140 1.12 -27.87 -19.44
N ASP A 141 0.84 -28.96 -20.15
CA ASP A 141 1.62 -30.18 -20.04
C ASP A 141 2.96 -29.97 -20.75
N THR A 142 4.04 -29.94 -19.97
CA THR A 142 5.39 -29.75 -20.50
C THR A 142 5.96 -31.03 -21.13
N GLY A 143 5.34 -32.19 -20.91
CA GLY A 143 5.84 -33.48 -21.38
C GLY A 143 7.26 -33.79 -20.91
N GLY A 144 7.69 -33.18 -19.80
CA GLY A 144 9.07 -33.30 -19.27
C GLY A 144 10.11 -32.42 -19.97
N LYS A 145 9.70 -31.46 -20.79
CA LYS A 145 10.61 -30.49 -21.45
C LYS A 145 10.67 -29.18 -20.68
N ASP A 146 11.83 -28.54 -20.73
CA ASP A 146 11.96 -27.14 -20.34
C ASP A 146 11.32 -26.27 -21.43
N LEU A 147 10.33 -25.46 -21.06
CA LEU A 147 9.66 -24.52 -21.95
C LEU A 147 10.11 -23.10 -21.65
N MET A 148 10.37 -22.31 -22.69
CA MET A 148 10.56 -20.88 -22.53
C MET A 148 9.20 -20.20 -22.40
N VAL A 149 9.16 -19.08 -21.67
CA VAL A 149 7.93 -18.27 -21.50
C VAL A 149 7.30 -17.92 -22.85
N LEU A 150 8.12 -17.67 -23.89
CA LEU A 150 7.62 -17.38 -25.23
C LEU A 150 6.91 -18.57 -25.88
N ASP A 151 7.39 -19.80 -25.68
CA ASP A 151 6.76 -21.01 -26.23
C ASP A 151 5.37 -21.22 -25.63
N VAL A 152 5.25 -21.00 -24.31
CA VAL A 152 3.96 -21.04 -23.61
C VAL A 152 3.02 -19.96 -24.16
N LEU A 153 3.50 -18.72 -24.32
CA LEU A 153 2.68 -17.64 -24.84
C LEU A 153 2.25 -17.85 -26.30
N GLU A 154 3.06 -18.52 -27.13
CA GLU A 154 2.71 -18.86 -28.50
C GLU A 154 1.62 -19.94 -28.55
N GLN A 155 1.71 -20.96 -27.70
CA GLN A 155 0.66 -21.98 -27.54
C GLN A 155 -0.68 -21.37 -27.09
N LEU A 156 -0.65 -20.34 -26.23
CA LEU A 156 -1.86 -19.68 -25.71
C LEU A 156 -2.52 -18.71 -26.69
N LYS A 157 -1.82 -18.31 -27.76
CA LYS A 157 -2.33 -17.39 -28.80
C LYS A 157 -3.07 -18.10 -29.94
N ALA A 158 -2.83 -19.39 -30.13
CA ALA A 158 -3.47 -20.23 -31.15
C ALA A 158 -4.88 -20.69 -30.72
#